data_AF-A0A442X1R6-F1
#
_entry.id   AF-A0A442X1R6-F1
#
_cell.length_a   1.000
_cell.length_b   1.000
_cell.length_c   1.000
_cell.angle_alpha   90.00
_cell.angle_beta   90.00
_cell.angle_gamma   90.00
#
_symmetry.space_group_name_H-M   'P 1'
#
loop_
_entity.id
_entity.type
_entity.pdbx_description
1 polymer ?
#
loop_
_entity_poly.entity_id
_entity_poly.type
_entity_poly.pdbx_seq_one_letter_code
_entity_poly.pdbx_strand_id
1 'polypeptide(L)'
;VETALAQIWAELLGVERVGRHDHFFELGGHSLLAVQLMERLRQLSLGVEVRTLFARPVLADLAASLGSHHEVAVPANLITEQSTAITPQMLPLIELAQPEIDRIVATVPGGVGNIQDIYGLSPLQDGILFHHLLATKGDPYLLVSQMAFADRGLLERYLGAVQQVVDRHDTLRTAFVWEGLSSPAQVVWRRAPLEVSEVELDTCDGSGADELRRRFDPLRHRIDVGRA
;
A
#
# COMPACT_ATOMS: atom_id res chain seq x y z
N VAL A 1 12.72 -28.28 15.30
CA VAL A 1 12.11 -26.94 15.37
C VAL A 1 13.08 -25.92 15.95
N GLU A 2 13.56 -26.09 17.20
CA GLU A 2 14.53 -25.15 17.82
C GLU A 2 15.79 -24.92 16.96
N THR A 3 16.42 -25.96 16.41
CA THR A 3 17.63 -25.82 15.57
C THR A 3 17.38 -24.99 14.31
N ALA A 4 16.24 -25.17 13.66
CA ALA A 4 15.87 -24.41 12.47
C ALA A 4 15.61 -22.93 12.83
N LEU A 5 14.92 -22.69 13.95
CA LEU A 5 14.67 -21.35 14.46
C LEU A 5 15.98 -20.63 14.84
N ALA A 6 16.90 -21.33 15.50
CA ALA A 6 18.23 -20.81 15.87
C ALA A 6 19.04 -20.41 14.65
N GLN A 7 18.97 -21.21 13.58
CA GLN A 7 19.65 -20.91 12.33
C GLN A 7 19.06 -19.68 11.64
N ILE A 8 17.72 -19.55 11.60
CA ILE A 8 17.07 -18.35 11.06
C ILE A 8 17.45 -17.11 11.88
N TRP A 9 17.49 -17.21 13.21
CA TRP A 9 17.92 -16.11 14.08
C TRP A 9 19.37 -15.72 13.84
N ALA A 10 20.28 -16.69 13.78
CA ALA A 10 21.70 -16.45 13.53
C ALA A 10 21.90 -15.65 12.23
N GLU A 11 21.21 -16.05 11.16
CA GLU A 11 21.26 -15.37 9.86
C GLU A 11 20.64 -13.96 9.90
N LEU A 12 19.50 -13.77 10.58
CA LEU A 12 18.82 -12.46 10.64
C LEU A 12 19.56 -11.46 11.52
N LEU A 13 20.11 -11.92 12.65
CA LEU A 13 20.78 -11.09 13.64
C LEU A 13 22.27 -10.91 13.33
N GLY A 14 22.82 -11.67 12.38
CA GLY A 14 24.23 -11.62 12.02
C GLY A 14 25.16 -12.15 13.11
N VAL A 15 24.71 -13.12 13.90
CA VAL A 15 25.47 -13.74 15.00
C VAL A 15 25.89 -15.17 14.65
N GLU A 16 27.05 -15.61 15.16
CA GLU A 16 27.62 -16.93 14.82
C GLU A 16 26.77 -18.10 15.34
N ARG A 17 26.25 -17.97 16.57
CA ARG A 17 25.46 -19.00 17.25
C ARG A 17 24.37 -18.36 18.09
N VAL A 18 23.22 -19.01 18.13
CA VAL A 18 22.08 -18.66 18.99
C VAL A 18 21.77 -19.85 19.89
N GLY A 19 21.82 -19.61 21.20
CA GLY A 19 21.45 -20.54 22.24
C GLY A 19 19.94 -20.63 22.44
N ARG A 20 19.49 -21.74 23.01
CA ARG A 20 18.04 -21.97 23.26
C ARG A 20 17.41 -21.00 24.27
N HIS A 21 18.23 -20.38 25.10
CA HIS A 21 17.82 -19.42 26.13
C HIS A 21 18.11 -17.97 25.72
N ASP A 22 18.59 -17.77 24.49
CA ASP A 22 18.89 -16.43 24.00
C ASP A 22 17.60 -15.67 23.71
N HIS A 23 17.65 -14.37 23.98
CA HIS A 23 16.54 -13.46 23.83
C HIS A 23 16.69 -12.64 22.55
N PHE A 24 15.69 -12.70 21.67
CA PHE A 24 15.73 -12.11 20.32
C PHE A 24 16.17 -10.64 20.33
N PHE A 25 15.59 -9.85 21.23
CA PHE A 25 15.84 -8.41 21.32
C PHE A 25 17.18 -8.07 22.00
N GLU A 26 17.70 -8.96 22.85
CA GLU A 26 19.02 -8.73 23.48
C GLU A 26 20.15 -9.00 22.49
N LEU A 27 19.91 -9.88 21.51
CA LEU A 27 20.80 -10.13 20.38
C LEU A 27 20.71 -9.05 19.27
N GLY A 28 19.99 -7.94 19.49
CA GLY A 28 19.86 -6.85 18.53
C GLY A 28 18.63 -6.94 17.61
N GLY A 29 17.71 -7.86 17.87
CA GLY A 29 16.44 -7.96 17.15
C GLY A 29 15.59 -6.69 17.27
N HIS A 30 14.90 -6.31 16.20
CA HIS A 30 13.94 -5.20 16.18
C HIS A 30 12.76 -5.52 15.25
N SER A 31 11.76 -4.63 15.18
CA SER A 31 10.47 -4.91 14.51
C SER A 31 10.61 -5.36 13.05
N LEU A 32 11.55 -4.79 12.28
CA LEU A 32 11.81 -5.24 10.90
C LEU A 32 12.34 -6.67 10.83
N LEU A 33 13.31 -7.03 11.70
CA LEU A 33 13.84 -8.40 11.78
C LEU A 33 12.76 -9.38 12.28
N ALA A 34 11.88 -8.95 13.17
CA ALA A 34 10.72 -9.74 13.60
C ALA A 34 9.79 -10.07 12.43
N VAL A 35 9.47 -9.09 11.57
CA VAL A 35 8.65 -9.32 10.37
C VAL A 35 9.35 -10.28 9.40
N GLN A 36 10.65 -10.12 9.17
CA GLN A 36 11.44 -11.03 8.34
C GLN A 36 11.50 -12.46 8.90
N LEU A 37 11.59 -12.61 10.23
CA LEU A 37 11.50 -13.89 10.92
C LEU A 37 10.15 -14.56 10.65
N MET A 38 9.04 -13.83 10.79
CA MET A 38 7.71 -14.40 10.52
C MET A 38 7.59 -14.90 9.09
N GLU A 39 8.08 -14.13 8.11
CA GLU A 39 8.03 -14.52 6.70
C GLU A 39 8.86 -15.78 6.41
N ARG A 40 10.08 -15.88 6.97
CA ARG A 40 10.90 -17.10 6.82
C ARG A 40 10.26 -18.32 7.48
N LEU A 41 9.61 -18.14 8.64
CA LEU A 41 8.87 -19.22 9.29
C LEU A 41 7.66 -19.65 8.46
N ARG A 42 6.94 -18.70 7.86
CA ARG A 42 5.81 -18.95 6.96
C ARG A 42 6.22 -19.81 5.75
N GLN A 43 7.39 -19.54 5.16
CA GLN A 43 7.96 -20.35 4.06
C GLN A 43 8.27 -21.80 4.46
N LEU A 44 8.45 -22.06 5.76
CA LEU A 44 8.61 -23.40 6.33
C LEU A 44 7.28 -23.99 6.85
N SER A 45 6.14 -23.38 6.51
CA SER A 45 4.80 -23.72 7.01
C SER A 45 4.66 -23.63 8.54
N LEU A 46 5.56 -22.90 9.20
CA LEU A 46 5.54 -22.64 10.63
C LEU A 46 4.89 -21.29 10.90
N GLY A 47 3.83 -21.30 11.70
CA GLY A 47 3.05 -20.12 11.99
C GLY A 47 3.32 -19.61 13.38
N VAL A 48 3.66 -18.33 13.46
CA VAL A 48 3.70 -17.60 14.72
C VAL A 48 3.34 -16.16 14.47
N GLU A 49 2.61 -15.59 15.40
CA GLU A 49 2.25 -14.19 15.33
C GLU A 49 3.37 -13.32 15.88
N VAL A 50 3.55 -12.12 15.32
CA VAL A 50 4.53 -11.15 15.81
C VAL A 50 4.34 -10.88 17.30
N ARG A 51 3.08 -10.77 17.77
CA ARG A 51 2.78 -10.58 19.21
C ARG A 51 3.39 -11.67 20.10
N THR A 52 3.47 -12.90 19.58
CA THR A 52 4.02 -14.04 20.31
C THR A 52 5.53 -13.93 20.45
N LEU A 53 6.25 -13.39 19.46
CA LEU A 53 7.68 -13.09 19.60
C LEU A 53 7.92 -12.06 20.72
N PHE A 54 7.09 -11.02 20.81
CA PHE A 54 7.20 -10.03 21.89
C PHE A 54 6.86 -10.61 23.26
N ALA A 55 5.87 -11.51 23.33
CA ALA A 55 5.47 -12.16 24.58
C ALA A 55 6.42 -13.29 25.01
N ARG A 56 7.06 -13.97 24.06
CA ARG A 56 7.96 -15.12 24.25
C ARG A 56 9.25 -14.91 23.44
N PRO A 57 10.08 -13.95 23.86
CA PRO A 57 11.26 -13.54 23.11
C PRO A 57 12.46 -14.48 23.27
N VAL A 58 12.35 -15.53 24.07
CA VAL A 58 13.40 -16.55 24.26
C VAL A 58 13.21 -17.66 23.23
N LEU A 59 14.30 -18.13 22.61
CA LEU A 59 14.24 -19.07 21.48
C LEU A 59 13.42 -20.33 21.78
N ALA A 60 13.64 -20.98 22.92
CA ALA A 60 12.92 -22.18 23.31
C ALA A 60 11.42 -21.92 23.51
N ASP A 61 11.07 -20.78 24.11
CA ASP A 61 9.68 -20.42 24.38
C ASP A 61 8.94 -20.07 23.09
N LEU A 62 9.61 -19.38 22.16
CA LEU A 62 9.08 -19.12 20.83
C LEU A 62 8.90 -20.41 20.05
N ALA A 63 9.90 -21.30 20.07
CA ALA A 63 9.84 -22.60 19.39
C ALA A 63 8.68 -23.47 19.89
N ALA A 64 8.41 -23.44 21.20
CA ALA A 64 7.28 -24.13 21.81
C ALA A 64 5.91 -23.53 21.41
N SER A 65 5.90 -22.28 20.95
CA SER A 65 4.71 -21.58 20.46
C SER A 65 4.50 -21.68 18.96
N LEU A 66 5.44 -22.27 18.21
CA LEU A 66 5.28 -22.47 16.78
C LEU A 66 4.15 -23.48 16.54
N GLY A 67 3.09 -23.02 15.86
CA GLY A 67 2.01 -23.87 15.39
C GLY A 67 2.14 -24.18 13.90
N SER A 68 1.27 -25.05 13.40
CA SER A 68 1.03 -25.14 11.95
C SER A 68 0.42 -23.82 11.48
N HIS A 69 1.06 -23.14 10.53
CA HIS A 69 0.43 -21.98 9.90
C HIS A 69 -0.76 -22.48 9.07
N HIS A 70 -1.99 -22.09 9.41
CA HIS A 70 -3.08 -22.17 8.47
C HIS A 70 -2.92 -20.99 7.52
N GLU A 71 -2.45 -21.26 6.31
CA GLU A 71 -2.42 -20.25 5.26
C GLU A 71 -3.87 -19.81 4.99
N VAL A 72 -4.19 -18.55 5.30
CA VAL A 72 -5.47 -17.98 4.91
C VAL A 72 -5.45 -17.90 3.39
N ALA A 73 -6.28 -18.72 2.75
CA ALA A 73 -6.38 -18.73 1.30
C ALA A 73 -6.82 -17.34 0.84
N VAL A 74 -5.93 -16.63 0.15
CA VAL A 74 -6.26 -15.36 -0.49
C VAL A 74 -7.14 -15.69 -1.69
N PRO A 75 -8.38 -15.17 -1.77
CA PRO A 75 -9.23 -15.39 -2.92
C PRO A 75 -8.54 -14.91 -4.20
N ALA A 76 -8.70 -15.66 -5.29
CA ALA A 76 -8.22 -15.21 -6.58
C ALA A 76 -9.02 -13.99 -7.06
N ASN A 77 -8.34 -13.05 -7.71
CA ASN A 77 -9.03 -11.98 -8.44
C ASN A 77 -9.72 -12.58 -9.68
N LEU A 78 -11.03 -12.39 -9.77
CA LEU A 78 -11.87 -12.94 -10.83
C LEU A 78 -12.08 -11.95 -12.00
N ILE A 79 -11.62 -10.70 -11.88
CA ILE A 79 -11.67 -9.67 -12.92
C ILE A 79 -10.45 -9.80 -13.83
N THR A 80 -10.70 -10.26 -15.05
CA THR A 80 -9.67 -10.50 -16.08
C THR A 80 -9.67 -9.39 -17.13
N GLU A 81 -8.68 -9.36 -18.01
CA GLU A 81 -8.66 -8.43 -19.15
C GLU A 81 -9.78 -8.72 -20.17
N GLN A 82 -10.29 -9.96 -20.20
CA GLN A 82 -11.38 -10.38 -21.07
C GLN A 82 -12.76 -10.13 -20.45
N SER A 83 -12.83 -9.68 -19.19
CA SER A 83 -14.08 -9.41 -18.51
C SER A 83 -14.83 -8.27 -19.22
N THR A 84 -16.07 -8.55 -19.64
CA THR A 84 -16.96 -7.54 -20.24
C THR A 84 -17.93 -6.94 -19.24
N ALA A 85 -18.04 -7.55 -18.05
CA ALA A 85 -18.87 -7.12 -16.94
C ALA A 85 -18.21 -7.53 -15.62
N ILE A 86 -18.55 -6.85 -14.53
CA ILE A 86 -18.17 -7.21 -13.17
C ILE A 86 -19.45 -7.52 -12.40
N THR A 87 -19.50 -8.67 -11.73
CA THR A 87 -20.64 -9.10 -10.92
C THR A 87 -20.25 -9.24 -9.45
N PRO A 88 -21.20 -9.23 -8.50
CA PRO A 88 -20.90 -9.37 -7.07
C PRO A 88 -20.08 -10.63 -6.73
N GLN A 89 -20.31 -11.74 -7.45
CA GLN A 89 -19.59 -13.00 -7.21
C GLN A 89 -18.10 -12.93 -7.58
N MET A 90 -17.70 -11.92 -8.36
CA MET A 90 -16.30 -11.67 -8.72
C MET A 90 -15.54 -10.91 -7.62
N LEU A 91 -16.23 -10.41 -6.60
CA LEU A 91 -15.69 -9.52 -5.56
C LEU A 91 -15.70 -10.21 -4.18
N PRO A 92 -14.83 -11.20 -3.93
CA PRO A 92 -14.85 -11.96 -2.67
C PRO A 92 -14.41 -11.15 -1.43
N LEU A 93 -13.84 -9.97 -1.63
CA LEU A 93 -13.27 -9.12 -0.58
C LEU A 93 -14.10 -7.86 -0.29
N ILE A 94 -15.28 -7.71 -0.93
CA ILE A 94 -16.24 -6.63 -0.65
C ILE A 94 -17.65 -7.04 -1.07
N GLU A 95 -18.64 -6.75 -0.23
CA GLU A 95 -20.04 -6.98 -0.56
C GLU A 95 -20.62 -5.73 -1.25
N LEU A 96 -20.86 -5.83 -2.56
CA LEU A 96 -21.51 -4.77 -3.35
C LEU A 96 -22.67 -5.34 -4.17
N ALA A 97 -23.79 -4.61 -4.21
CA ALA A 97 -24.88 -4.91 -5.14
C ALA A 97 -24.52 -4.48 -6.57
N GLN A 98 -25.12 -5.14 -7.58
CA GLN A 98 -24.86 -4.81 -8.99
C GLN A 98 -25.00 -3.31 -9.32
N PRO A 99 -26.03 -2.57 -8.82
CA PRO A 99 -26.13 -1.13 -9.09
C PRO A 99 -24.97 -0.29 -8.53
N GLU A 100 -24.32 -0.74 -7.46
CA GLU A 100 -23.15 -0.08 -6.90
C GLU A 100 -21.91 -0.35 -7.75
N ILE A 101 -21.76 -1.59 -8.25
CA ILE A 101 -20.70 -1.96 -9.18
C ILE A 101 -20.85 -1.15 -10.48
N ASP A 102 -22.05 -1.03 -11.02
CA ASP A 102 -22.30 -0.25 -12.24
C ASP A 102 -21.95 1.23 -12.05
N ARG A 103 -22.19 1.80 -10.86
CA ARG A 103 -21.75 3.16 -10.50
C ARG A 103 -20.23 3.28 -10.48
N ILE A 104 -19.52 2.33 -9.84
CA ILE A 104 -18.06 2.29 -9.84
C ILE A 104 -17.53 2.23 -11.29
N VAL A 105 -18.07 1.33 -12.12
CA VAL A 105 -17.66 1.20 -13.52
C VAL A 105 -17.81 2.52 -14.28
N ALA A 106 -18.85 3.29 -13.99
CA ALA A 106 -19.10 4.58 -14.64
C ALA A 106 -18.09 5.68 -14.25
N THR A 107 -17.40 5.57 -13.11
CA THR A 107 -16.37 6.56 -12.72
C THR A 107 -15.00 6.27 -13.33
N VAL A 108 -14.77 5.04 -13.83
CA VAL A 108 -13.46 4.61 -14.33
C VAL A 108 -13.33 4.87 -15.84
N PRO A 109 -12.30 5.60 -16.29
CA PRO A 109 -12.01 5.76 -17.71
C PRO A 109 -11.77 4.41 -18.39
N GLY A 110 -12.51 4.13 -19.47
CA GLY A 110 -12.46 2.82 -20.14
C GLY A 110 -13.36 1.74 -19.49
N GLY A 111 -14.09 2.08 -18.44
CA GLY A 111 -15.04 1.19 -17.76
C GLY A 111 -14.40 -0.10 -17.27
N VAL A 112 -15.12 -1.22 -17.42
CA VAL A 112 -14.66 -2.55 -17.01
C VAL A 112 -13.27 -2.89 -17.55
N GLY A 113 -12.97 -2.51 -18.79
CA GLY A 113 -11.70 -2.83 -19.43
C GLY A 113 -10.48 -2.20 -18.76
N ASN A 114 -10.67 -1.16 -17.95
CA ASN A 114 -9.61 -0.53 -17.17
C ASN A 114 -9.68 -0.88 -15.67
N ILE A 115 -10.62 -1.72 -15.22
CA ILE A 115 -10.67 -2.16 -13.82
C ILE A 115 -9.85 -3.44 -13.68
N GLN A 116 -8.87 -3.39 -12.78
CA GLN A 116 -8.10 -4.55 -12.37
C GLN A 116 -8.76 -5.29 -11.22
N ASP A 117 -9.21 -4.56 -10.21
CA ASP A 117 -9.81 -5.15 -9.01
C ASP A 117 -10.67 -4.14 -8.25
N ILE A 118 -11.56 -4.65 -7.38
CA ILE A 118 -12.38 -3.85 -6.46
C ILE A 118 -12.43 -4.56 -5.10
N TYR A 119 -12.07 -3.85 -4.03
CA TYR A 119 -12.09 -4.41 -2.68
C TYR A 119 -12.34 -3.33 -1.62
N GLY A 120 -12.71 -3.75 -0.42
CA GLY A 120 -13.00 -2.85 0.70
C GLY A 120 -11.76 -2.09 1.18
N LEU A 121 -11.99 -0.98 1.85
CA LEU A 121 -10.91 -0.27 2.53
C LEU A 121 -10.47 -1.05 3.77
N SER A 122 -9.18 -0.96 4.10
CA SER A 122 -8.72 -1.32 5.44
C SER A 122 -9.16 -0.26 6.45
N PRO A 123 -9.27 -0.58 7.75
CA PRO A 123 -9.69 0.38 8.78
C PRO A 123 -8.83 1.67 8.81
N LEU A 124 -7.54 1.56 8.50
CA LEU A 124 -6.66 2.74 8.41
C LEU A 124 -7.03 3.61 7.21
N GLN A 125 -7.31 3.01 6.06
CA GLN A 125 -7.72 3.72 4.86
C GLN A 125 -9.09 4.40 5.05
N ASP A 126 -10.04 3.74 5.72
CA ASP A 126 -11.31 4.34 6.09
C ASP A 126 -11.11 5.59 6.96
N GLY A 127 -10.24 5.51 7.96
CA GLY A 127 -9.90 6.65 8.82
C GLY A 127 -9.26 7.81 8.05
N ILE A 128 -8.35 7.50 7.12
CA ILE A 128 -7.71 8.51 6.25
C ILE A 128 -8.75 9.16 5.33
N LEU A 129 -9.61 8.37 4.66
CA LEU A 129 -10.66 8.88 3.79
C LEU A 129 -11.64 9.76 4.58
N PHE A 130 -12.04 9.34 5.78
CA PHE A 130 -12.91 10.13 6.66
C PHE A 130 -12.33 11.51 6.95
N HIS A 131 -11.05 11.60 7.32
CA HIS A 131 -10.38 12.88 7.57
C HIS A 131 -10.23 13.72 6.29
N HIS A 132 -9.96 13.10 5.14
CA HIS A 132 -9.95 13.78 3.85
C HIS A 132 -11.32 14.42 3.55
N LEU A 133 -12.42 13.70 3.80
CA LEU A 133 -13.78 14.20 3.59
C LEU A 133 -14.17 15.31 4.57
N LEU A 134 -13.74 15.23 5.83
CA LEU A 134 -13.98 16.28 6.83
C LEU A 134 -13.15 17.55 6.63
N ALA A 135 -11.97 17.43 6.02
CA ALA A 135 -11.10 18.56 5.79
C ALA A 135 -11.73 19.52 4.75
N THR A 136 -12.18 20.69 5.22
CA THR A 136 -12.74 21.74 4.33
C THR A 136 -11.66 22.54 3.61
N LYS A 137 -10.41 22.48 4.08
CA LYS A 137 -9.23 23.13 3.51
C LYS A 137 -8.02 22.22 3.65
N GLY A 138 -7.26 22.08 2.57
CA GLY A 138 -6.08 21.21 2.55
C GLY A 138 -6.42 19.72 2.71
N ASP A 139 -5.38 18.92 2.83
CA ASP A 139 -5.46 17.49 3.08
C ASP A 139 -4.40 17.09 4.13
N PRO A 140 -4.80 16.56 5.30
CA PRO A 140 -3.88 16.23 6.38
C PRO A 140 -2.89 15.09 6.04
N TYR A 141 -3.17 14.31 5.00
CA TYR A 141 -2.34 13.18 4.58
C TYR A 141 -1.62 13.41 3.25
N LEU A 142 -1.76 14.59 2.65
CA LEU A 142 -1.04 14.94 1.42
C LEU A 142 0.45 15.16 1.69
N LEU A 143 1.28 14.33 1.07
CA LEU A 143 2.73 14.46 1.09
C LEU A 143 3.20 15.17 -0.18
N VAL A 144 4.00 16.22 0.00
CA VAL A 144 4.58 16.99 -1.09
C VAL A 144 6.09 16.91 -1.00
N SER A 145 6.73 16.58 -2.13
CA SER A 145 8.18 16.60 -2.30
C SER A 145 8.55 17.52 -3.46
N GLN A 146 9.68 18.21 -3.33
CA GLN A 146 10.20 19.10 -4.37
C GLN A 146 11.55 18.58 -4.85
N MET A 147 11.73 18.56 -6.17
CA MET A 147 12.96 18.11 -6.81
C MET A 147 13.34 19.12 -7.90
N ALA A 148 14.64 19.37 -8.02
CA ALA A 148 15.19 20.18 -9.10
C ALA A 148 15.89 19.27 -10.11
N PHE A 149 15.74 19.58 -11.39
CA PHE A 149 16.37 18.86 -12.49
C PHE A 149 17.29 19.81 -13.24
N ALA A 150 18.43 19.31 -13.72
CA ALA A 150 19.43 20.11 -14.41
C ALA A 150 18.90 20.69 -15.74
N ASP A 151 18.04 19.93 -16.42
CA ASP A 151 17.44 20.30 -17.69
C ASP A 151 16.09 19.59 -17.90
N ARG A 152 15.33 20.05 -18.90
CA ARG A 152 14.02 19.47 -19.26
C ARG A 152 14.12 18.01 -19.68
N GLY A 153 15.17 17.61 -20.40
CA GLY A 153 15.35 16.24 -20.87
C GLY A 153 15.53 15.24 -19.72
N LEU A 154 16.20 15.62 -18.63
CA LEU A 154 16.28 14.81 -17.42
C LEU A 154 14.94 14.69 -16.70
N LEU A 155 14.15 15.78 -16.63
CA LEU A 155 12.79 15.75 -16.09
C LEU A 155 11.90 14.77 -16.87
N GLU A 156 11.90 14.83 -18.21
CA GLU A 156 11.08 13.92 -19.02
C GLU A 156 11.45 12.44 -18.80
N ARG A 157 12.75 12.12 -18.71
CA ARG A 157 13.19 10.76 -18.38
C ARG A 157 12.76 10.34 -16.97
N TYR A 158 12.81 11.25 -16.01
CA TYR A 158 12.33 11.00 -14.66
C TYR A 158 10.83 10.73 -14.63
N LEU A 159 10.01 11.55 -15.30
CA LEU A 159 8.56 11.35 -15.40
C LEU A 159 8.23 10.01 -16.07
N GLY A 160 8.96 9.63 -17.13
CA GLY A 160 8.82 8.31 -17.75
C GLY A 160 9.17 7.16 -16.79
N ALA A 161 10.17 7.32 -15.92
CA ALA A 161 10.47 6.34 -14.88
C ALA A 161 9.39 6.29 -13.79
N VAL A 162 8.84 7.44 -13.38
CA VAL A 162 7.71 7.49 -12.43
C VAL A 162 6.49 6.79 -13.00
N GLN A 163 6.17 6.98 -14.29
CA GLN A 163 5.08 6.25 -14.95
C GLN A 163 5.27 4.72 -14.86
N GLN A 164 6.49 4.22 -15.07
CA GLN A 164 6.77 2.78 -14.94
C GLN A 164 6.55 2.28 -13.51
N VAL A 165 6.84 3.10 -12.49
CA VAL A 165 6.55 2.78 -11.09
C VAL A 165 5.05 2.75 -10.84
N VAL A 166 4.29 3.71 -11.39
CA VAL A 166 2.81 3.71 -11.35
C VAL A 166 2.26 2.44 -11.99
N ASP A 167 2.69 2.11 -13.21
CA ASP A 167 2.24 0.92 -13.95
C ASP A 167 2.50 -0.39 -13.18
N ARG A 168 3.60 -0.44 -12.43
CA ARG A 168 4.03 -1.62 -11.68
C ARG A 168 3.25 -1.84 -10.38
N HIS A 169 2.77 -0.78 -9.73
CA HIS A 169 2.28 -0.85 -8.36
C HIS A 169 0.81 -0.45 -8.25
N ASP A 170 -0.06 -1.43 -7.97
CA ASP A 170 -1.52 -1.27 -7.81
C ASP A 170 -1.89 -0.07 -6.95
N THR A 171 -1.22 0.13 -5.81
CA THR A 171 -1.49 1.24 -4.88
C THR A 171 -1.39 2.62 -5.52
N LEU A 172 -0.52 2.80 -6.53
CA LEU A 172 -0.36 4.06 -7.25
C LEU A 172 -1.39 4.23 -8.37
N ARG A 173 -2.23 3.22 -8.59
CA ARG A 173 -3.30 3.17 -9.60
C ARG A 173 -4.68 2.99 -8.96
N THR A 174 -4.78 3.20 -7.65
CA THR A 174 -6.00 2.96 -6.88
C THR A 174 -6.76 4.27 -6.68
N ALA A 175 -8.02 4.28 -7.10
CA ALA A 175 -8.99 5.31 -6.74
C ALA A 175 -9.86 4.82 -5.56
N PHE A 176 -10.37 5.76 -4.76
CA PHE A 176 -11.37 5.50 -3.72
C PHE A 176 -12.74 5.95 -4.19
N VAL A 177 -13.74 5.06 -4.14
CA VAL A 177 -15.13 5.37 -4.52
C VAL A 177 -16.02 5.13 -3.31
N TRP A 178 -16.81 6.14 -2.93
CA TRP A 178 -17.69 6.06 -1.75
C TRP A 178 -19.09 6.62 -2.01
N GLU A 179 -19.26 7.49 -3.00
CA GLU A 179 -20.54 8.15 -3.25
C GLU A 179 -21.58 7.18 -3.79
N GLY A 180 -22.67 6.99 -3.05
CA GLY A 180 -23.76 6.11 -3.44
C GLY A 180 -23.43 4.61 -3.31
N LEU A 181 -22.40 4.27 -2.53
CA LEU A 181 -22.06 2.91 -2.12
C LEU A 181 -22.42 2.69 -0.64
N SER A 182 -22.72 1.45 -0.29
CA SER A 182 -22.97 0.97 1.07
C SER A 182 -21.71 0.94 1.92
N SER A 183 -20.55 0.69 1.30
CA SER A 183 -19.24 0.80 1.90
C SER A 183 -18.24 1.40 0.88
N PRO A 184 -17.26 2.20 1.33
CA PRO A 184 -16.22 2.70 0.45
C PRO A 184 -15.45 1.54 -0.20
N ALA A 185 -15.05 1.72 -1.45
CA ALA A 185 -14.30 0.74 -2.22
C ALA A 185 -12.98 1.34 -2.75
N GLN A 186 -11.94 0.52 -2.76
CA GLN A 186 -10.73 0.73 -3.54
C GLN A 186 -10.94 0.13 -4.92
N VAL A 187 -10.64 0.90 -5.96
CA VAL A 187 -10.79 0.52 -7.36
C VAL A 187 -9.43 0.64 -8.02
N VAL A 188 -8.81 -0.51 -8.33
CA VAL A 188 -7.48 -0.55 -8.96
C VAL A 188 -7.65 -0.43 -10.47
N TRP A 189 -7.06 0.59 -11.07
CA TRP A 189 -7.13 0.83 -12.51
C TRP A 189 -5.97 0.15 -13.22
N ARG A 190 -6.20 -0.65 -14.26
CA ARG A 190 -5.14 -1.27 -15.09
C ARG A 190 -4.14 -0.24 -15.61
N ARG A 191 -4.63 0.91 -16.05
CA ARG A 191 -3.82 2.02 -16.54
C ARG A 191 -4.28 3.33 -15.90
N ALA A 192 -3.35 3.99 -15.22
CA ALA A 192 -3.49 5.33 -14.66
C ALA A 192 -2.33 6.19 -15.19
N PRO A 193 -2.56 7.08 -16.17
CA PRO A 193 -1.51 7.95 -16.69
C PRO A 193 -1.15 9.00 -15.64
N LEU A 194 0.14 9.22 -15.43
CA LEU A 194 0.68 10.23 -14.52
C LEU A 194 0.17 11.61 -14.96
N GLU A 195 -0.55 12.29 -14.07
CA GLU A 195 -1.01 13.65 -14.31
C GLU A 195 0.14 14.65 -14.15
N VAL A 196 0.50 15.33 -15.25
CA VAL A 196 1.56 16.34 -15.28
C VAL A 196 0.95 17.70 -15.60
N SER A 197 1.04 18.63 -14.66
CA SER A 197 0.63 20.02 -14.84
C SER A 197 1.86 20.91 -15.00
N GLU A 198 1.97 21.57 -16.16
CA GLU A 198 2.98 22.61 -16.36
C GLU A 198 2.48 23.94 -15.80
N VAL A 199 3.36 24.63 -15.07
CA VAL A 199 3.05 25.92 -14.45
C VAL A 199 4.10 26.94 -14.83
N GLU A 200 3.65 28.10 -15.30
CA GLU A 200 4.51 29.27 -15.43
C GLU A 200 4.71 29.87 -14.04
N LEU A 201 5.95 30.24 -13.74
CA LEU A 201 6.35 30.80 -12.45
C LEU A 201 6.69 32.28 -12.65
N ASP A 202 6.10 33.14 -11.82
CA ASP A 202 6.31 34.58 -11.88
C ASP A 202 7.63 34.95 -11.19
N THR A 203 8.58 35.52 -11.94
CA THR A 203 9.93 35.82 -11.45
C THR A 203 10.01 36.97 -10.43
N CYS A 204 8.88 37.56 -10.04
CA CYS A 204 8.85 38.83 -9.33
C CYS A 204 9.00 38.70 -7.80
N ASP A 205 8.57 37.60 -7.16
CA ASP A 205 8.48 37.49 -5.69
C ASP A 205 8.91 36.11 -5.10
N GLY A 206 10.10 35.63 -5.48
CA GLY A 206 10.78 34.51 -4.81
C GLY A 206 11.48 33.52 -5.75
N SER A 207 12.06 32.46 -5.18
CA SER A 207 12.54 31.34 -6.01
C SER A 207 11.34 30.56 -6.55
N GLY A 208 11.48 29.96 -7.75
CA GLY A 208 10.42 29.12 -8.31
C GLY A 208 10.01 27.95 -7.39
N ALA A 209 10.95 27.48 -6.56
CA ALA A 209 10.66 26.46 -5.54
C ALA A 209 9.71 26.97 -4.44
N ASP A 210 9.83 28.23 -4.02
CA ASP A 210 8.96 28.84 -3.01
C ASP A 210 7.55 29.07 -3.57
N GLU A 211 7.46 29.48 -4.83
CA GLU A 211 6.17 29.63 -5.51
C GLU A 211 5.44 28.29 -5.64
N LEU A 212 6.13 27.23 -6.09
CA LEU A 212 5.60 25.87 -6.11
C LEU A 212 5.15 25.42 -4.72
N ARG A 213 5.92 25.73 -3.67
CA ARG A 213 5.57 25.35 -2.29
C ARG A 213 4.29 26.03 -1.82
N ARG A 214 4.09 27.31 -2.17
CA ARG A 214 2.87 28.05 -1.83
C ARG A 214 1.66 27.55 -2.63
N ARG A 215 1.86 27.25 -3.91
CA ARG A 215 0.79 26.80 -4.82
C ARG A 215 0.25 25.41 -4.43
N PHE A 216 1.15 24.51 -4.03
CA PHE A 216 0.82 23.14 -3.65
C PHE A 216 0.96 22.90 -2.14
N ASP A 217 0.71 23.93 -1.32
CA ASP A 217 0.74 23.84 0.15
C ASP A 217 -0.32 22.82 0.62
N PRO A 218 0.04 21.72 1.31
CA PRO A 218 -0.91 20.72 1.79
C PRO A 218 -2.02 21.27 2.69
N LEU A 219 -1.81 22.43 3.32
CA LEU A 219 -2.83 23.09 4.14
C LEU A 219 -3.94 23.75 3.31
N ARG A 220 -3.77 23.86 2.00
CA ARG A 220 -4.70 24.53 1.08
C ARG A 220 -5.02 23.70 -0.16
N HIS A 221 -4.09 22.90 -0.62
CA HIS A 221 -4.21 22.04 -1.78
C HIS A 221 -4.81 20.68 -1.41
N ARG A 222 -5.58 20.12 -2.34
CA ARG A 222 -6.24 18.82 -2.22
C ARG A 222 -6.15 18.09 -3.55
N ILE A 223 -6.07 16.77 -3.46
CA ILE A 223 -6.17 15.89 -4.62
C ILE A 223 -7.54 15.22 -4.65
N ASP A 224 -8.00 14.86 -5.85
CA ASP A 224 -9.22 14.05 -6.01
C ASP A 224 -8.86 12.58 -5.84
N VAL A 225 -9.13 12.04 -4.64
CA VAL A 225 -8.88 10.63 -4.32
C VAL A 225 -9.83 9.66 -5.04
N GLY A 226 -10.84 10.18 -5.74
CA GLY A 226 -11.73 9.42 -6.63
C GLY A 226 -11.12 9.14 -8.01
N ARG A 227 -9.90 9.62 -8.28
CA ARG A 227 -9.15 9.37 -9.50
C ARG A 227 -7.77 8.79 -9.16
N ALA A 228 -7.34 7.84 -9.98
CA ALA A 228 -6.02 7.23 -9.91
C ALA A 228 -5.03 7.95 -10.83
#